data_AF-A0A9N7MPR0-F1
#
_entry.id   AF-A0A9N7MPR0-F1
#
_cell.length_a   1.000
_cell.length_b   1.000
_cell.length_c   1.000
_cell.angle_alpha   90.00
_cell.angle_beta   90.00
_cell.angle_gamma   90.00
#
_symmetry.space_group_name_H-M   'P 1'
#
loop_
_entity.id
_entity.type
_entity.pdbx_description
1 polymer ?
#
loop_
_entity_poly.entity_id
_entity_poly.type
_entity_poly.pdbx_seq_one_letter_code
_entity_poly.pdbx_strand_id
1 'polypeptide(L)'
;MAANNSTHFHNVDDEESQNNGTKIQPVSSTPGVRNWSSEPEKKHQKSPLLSEMLGLNELFSLDVWRASIGELLGTAVLVFMLDTIVISTIESDVKMPNLILSALAAIIIAILLLAVHPISGGHINPIISFSAGLVGIISMSRAFVYILAQCLGGVLGALALKAVVSSSIEQSFSLGGCTLTVVAPGPDGPITIGLGTAQALWLEIFCSFIFLFASIWMAYDHRQAKELGHVLVFVIVGIVLGLLVFVSSTVTAQKGYVGAGMNPARCIGPAVVRGGHLWDGHWVFWAGPGIACVAFYLYTKIIPSQHHRAKAYDHDFYNVVKVLFGARSL
;
A
#
# COMPACT_ATOMS: atom_id res chain seq x y z
N MET A 1 -2.38 48.49 38.64
CA MET A 1 -1.09 48.99 39.15
C MET A 1 -0.21 49.28 37.96
N ALA A 2 0.19 50.53 37.81
CA ALA A 2 1.02 51.04 36.73
C ALA A 2 2.34 51.57 37.30
N ALA A 3 3.39 51.43 36.48
CA ALA A 3 4.54 52.32 36.31
C ALA A 3 5.70 52.36 37.34
N ASN A 4 6.87 51.96 36.80
CA ASN A 4 8.09 52.75 36.58
C ASN A 4 9.28 52.80 37.55
N ASN A 5 10.45 52.75 36.88
CA ASN A 5 11.79 53.31 37.19
C ASN A 5 12.62 52.53 38.25
N SER A 6 13.95 52.32 38.10
CA SER A 6 15.00 53.15 37.51
C SER A 6 16.33 52.37 37.28
N THR A 7 17.08 52.86 36.29
CA THR A 7 18.51 52.79 35.92
C THR A 7 19.60 52.50 36.98
N HIS A 8 20.71 51.85 36.57
CA HIS A 8 22.10 52.39 36.72
C HIS A 8 23.18 51.60 35.92
N PHE A 9 24.19 52.35 35.45
CA PHE A 9 25.37 52.07 34.61
C PHE A 9 26.54 51.34 35.33
N HIS A 10 27.43 50.64 34.59
CA HIS A 10 28.86 51.01 34.42
C HIS A 10 29.67 50.07 33.49
N ASN A 11 30.47 50.70 32.61
CA ASN A 11 31.60 50.16 31.81
C ASN A 11 32.84 49.85 32.68
N VAL A 12 33.82 49.13 32.12
CA VAL A 12 35.27 49.51 31.96
C VAL A 12 36.20 48.27 31.98
N ASP A 13 36.93 48.08 30.86
CA ASP A 13 38.37 47.79 30.64
C ASP A 13 39.07 46.65 31.42
N ASP A 14 40.21 46.05 31.08
CA ASP A 14 41.12 45.83 29.93
C ASP A 14 42.18 44.80 30.47
N GLU A 15 43.26 44.52 29.72
CA GLU A 15 44.50 43.75 30.03
C GLU A 15 44.54 42.28 29.52
N GLU A 16 45.57 41.74 28.85
CA GLU A 16 46.88 42.18 28.31
C GLU A 16 47.33 41.03 27.35
N SER A 17 47.72 41.29 26.09
CA SER A 17 49.10 41.47 25.57
C SER A 17 50.07 40.27 25.65
N GLN A 18 50.52 39.77 24.48
CA GLN A 18 51.93 39.49 24.09
C GLN A 18 51.97 38.76 22.71
N ASN A 19 53.00 38.80 21.87
CA ASN A 19 53.76 39.86 21.19
C ASN A 19 54.47 39.16 19.98
N ASN A 20 54.99 39.94 19.03
CA ASN A 20 55.83 39.63 17.85
C ASN A 20 55.11 39.09 16.59
N GLY A 21 55.05 39.75 15.43
CA GLY A 21 55.79 40.90 14.88
C GLY A 21 56.63 40.48 13.67
N THR A 22 56.20 40.78 12.43
CA THR A 22 57.03 41.48 11.40
C THR A 22 56.31 41.74 10.05
N LYS A 23 56.50 42.98 9.58
CA LYS A 23 56.49 43.53 8.21
C LYS A 23 55.16 43.87 7.49
N ILE A 24 54.96 45.18 7.32
CA ILE A 24 54.05 45.86 6.39
C ILE A 24 54.84 46.21 5.10
N GLN A 25 54.24 46.04 3.91
CA GLN A 25 54.14 47.07 2.85
C GLN A 25 53.04 46.71 1.82
N PRO A 26 52.31 47.70 1.28
CA PRO A 26 51.08 47.51 0.51
C PRO A 26 51.32 47.53 -1.01
N VAL A 27 50.37 47.05 -1.83
CA VAL A 27 49.91 47.66 -3.10
C VAL A 27 48.75 46.83 -3.68
N SER A 28 47.75 47.55 -4.17
CA SER A 28 46.49 47.14 -4.77
C SER A 28 46.59 46.19 -5.97
N SER A 29 45.65 45.26 -6.08
CA SER A 29 44.98 44.96 -7.35
C SER A 29 43.67 44.20 -7.11
N THR A 30 42.63 44.66 -7.79
CA THR A 30 41.26 44.18 -7.85
C THR A 30 41.17 42.65 -8.04
N PRO A 31 40.30 41.89 -7.34
CA PRO A 31 40.05 40.51 -7.70
C PRO A 31 39.13 40.48 -8.93
N GLY A 32 39.65 39.98 -10.04
CA GLY A 32 38.88 39.70 -11.25
C GLY A 32 37.74 38.72 -10.96
N VAL A 33 36.54 39.07 -11.41
CA VAL A 33 35.36 38.20 -11.43
C VAL A 33 35.70 36.99 -12.32
N ARG A 34 35.92 35.81 -11.71
CA ARG A 34 35.89 34.55 -12.45
C ARG A 34 34.44 34.26 -12.83
N ASN A 35 34.10 34.55 -14.08
CA ASN A 35 32.90 34.01 -14.71
C ASN A 35 33.04 32.48 -14.78
N TRP A 36 32.39 31.80 -13.83
CA TRP A 36 32.02 30.39 -14.01
C TRP A 36 30.80 30.35 -14.92
N SER A 37 31.00 30.51 -16.21
CA SER A 37 30.02 30.06 -17.21
C SER A 37 30.25 28.57 -17.44
N SER A 38 29.83 27.74 -16.48
CA SER A 38 29.54 26.34 -16.78
C SER A 38 28.21 26.32 -17.52
N GLU A 39 28.25 26.44 -18.85
CA GLU A 39 27.14 25.99 -19.67
C GLU A 39 26.91 24.52 -19.34
N PRO A 40 25.72 24.11 -18.87
CA PRO A 40 25.42 22.70 -18.78
C PRO A 40 25.40 22.17 -20.21
N GLU A 41 26.35 21.29 -20.54
CA GLU A 41 26.25 20.43 -21.72
C GLU A 41 24.83 19.87 -21.73
N LYS A 42 24.04 20.29 -22.72
CA LYS A 42 22.76 19.67 -23.03
C LYS A 42 23.06 18.26 -23.50
N LYS A 43 23.19 17.31 -22.56
CA LYS A 43 23.09 15.89 -22.87
C LYS A 43 21.76 15.72 -23.60
N HIS A 44 21.82 15.42 -24.90
CA HIS A 44 20.70 14.90 -25.65
C HIS A 44 20.24 13.62 -24.94
N GLN A 45 19.28 13.77 -24.03
CA GLN A 45 18.67 12.66 -23.33
C GLN A 45 17.86 11.90 -24.37
N LYS A 46 18.44 10.79 -24.87
CA LYS A 46 17.70 9.82 -25.68
C LYS A 46 16.45 9.45 -24.87
N SER A 47 15.29 9.53 -25.51
CA SER A 47 14.04 9.06 -24.91
C SER A 47 14.26 7.64 -24.37
N PRO A 48 13.94 7.35 -23.11
CA PRO A 48 14.16 6.03 -22.52
C PRO A 48 13.42 4.96 -23.33
N LEU A 49 14.03 3.79 -23.48
CA LEU A 49 13.40 2.68 -24.21
C LEU A 49 12.15 2.23 -23.44
N LEU A 50 11.11 1.77 -24.13
CA LEU A 50 9.90 1.24 -23.50
C LEU A 50 10.20 0.18 -22.40
N SER A 51 11.22 -0.66 -22.64
CA SER A 51 11.67 -1.66 -21.67
C SER A 51 12.18 -1.05 -20.37
N GLU A 52 12.82 0.12 -20.44
CA GLU A 52 13.34 0.86 -19.30
C GLU A 52 12.21 1.55 -18.55
N MET A 53 11.19 2.04 -19.26
CA MET A 53 9.98 2.65 -18.68
C MET A 53 9.02 1.65 -18.02
N LEU A 54 8.98 0.42 -18.51
CA LEU A 54 8.23 -0.67 -17.87
C LEU A 54 9.04 -1.35 -16.77
N GLY A 55 10.35 -1.11 -16.71
CA GLY A 55 11.27 -1.76 -15.78
C GLY A 55 11.53 -3.23 -16.09
N LEU A 56 11.56 -3.64 -17.37
CA LEU A 56 11.77 -5.06 -17.75
C LEU A 56 13.14 -5.58 -17.29
N ASN A 57 14.12 -4.70 -17.12
CA ASN A 57 15.41 -5.02 -16.49
C ASN A 57 15.24 -5.54 -15.05
N GLU A 58 14.20 -5.09 -14.33
CA GLU A 58 13.90 -5.55 -12.97
C GLU A 58 13.48 -7.02 -12.93
N LEU A 59 12.97 -7.59 -14.02
CA LEU A 59 12.63 -9.02 -14.08
C LEU A 59 13.86 -9.93 -13.92
N PHE A 60 15.05 -9.42 -14.23
CA PHE A 60 16.31 -10.13 -14.08
C PHE A 60 17.06 -9.73 -12.80
N SER A 61 16.50 -8.83 -12.00
CA SER A 61 17.13 -8.38 -10.76
C SER A 61 16.91 -9.38 -9.62
N LEU A 62 18.00 -9.88 -9.05
CA LEU A 62 17.95 -10.75 -7.86
C LEU A 62 17.27 -10.08 -6.67
N ASP A 63 17.41 -8.76 -6.53
CA ASP A 63 16.81 -8.04 -5.41
C ASP A 63 15.29 -8.00 -5.49
N VAL A 64 14.73 -7.91 -6.71
CA VAL A 64 13.28 -7.98 -6.95
C VAL A 64 12.75 -9.37 -6.62
N TRP A 65 13.48 -10.41 -7.02
CA TRP A 65 13.11 -11.79 -6.68
C TRP A 65 13.22 -12.06 -5.18
N ARG A 66 14.25 -11.56 -4.50
CA ARG A 66 14.38 -11.64 -3.03
C ARG A 66 13.22 -10.92 -2.33
N ALA A 67 12.88 -9.71 -2.78
CA ALA A 67 11.74 -8.97 -2.28
C ALA A 67 10.42 -9.73 -2.53
N SER A 68 10.26 -10.38 -3.68
CA SER A 68 9.08 -11.19 -4.00
C SER A 68 8.90 -12.40 -3.06
N ILE A 69 9.97 -12.94 -2.48
CA ILE A 69 9.87 -13.97 -1.43
C ILE A 69 9.24 -13.39 -0.16
N GLY A 70 9.57 -12.13 0.19
CA GLY A 70 8.91 -11.41 1.27
C GLY A 70 7.42 -11.24 1.03
N GLU A 71 7.03 -10.88 -0.20
CA GLU A 71 5.62 -10.77 -0.61
C GLU A 71 4.89 -12.11 -0.57
N LEU A 72 5.53 -13.19 -1.04
CA LEU A 72 4.98 -14.55 -1.01
C LEU A 72 4.74 -15.03 0.41
N LEU A 73 5.77 -14.98 1.27
CA LEU A 73 5.67 -15.45 2.66
C LEU A 73 4.75 -14.56 3.48
N GLY A 74 4.84 -13.23 3.30
CA GLY A 74 3.95 -12.27 3.94
C GLY A 74 2.49 -12.51 3.60
N THR A 75 2.19 -12.77 2.32
CA THR A 75 0.81 -13.06 1.89
C THR A 75 0.34 -14.44 2.37
N ALA A 76 1.21 -15.44 2.44
CA ALA A 76 0.87 -16.75 2.99
C ALA A 76 0.46 -16.65 4.47
N VAL A 77 1.23 -15.93 5.28
CA VAL A 77 0.89 -15.68 6.68
C VAL A 77 -0.38 -14.82 6.79
N LEU A 78 -0.53 -13.79 5.95
CA LEU A 78 -1.73 -12.95 5.91
C LEU A 78 -2.99 -13.78 5.69
N VAL A 79 -3.00 -14.64 4.66
CA VAL A 79 -4.18 -15.44 4.32
C VAL A 79 -4.45 -16.46 5.41
N PHE A 80 -3.44 -17.19 5.88
CA PHE A 80 -3.58 -18.13 6.99
C PHE A 80 -4.21 -17.45 8.23
N MET A 81 -3.67 -16.30 8.65
CA MET A 81 -4.13 -15.63 9.87
C MET A 81 -5.53 -15.00 9.69
N LEU A 82 -5.77 -14.25 8.61
CA LEU A 82 -7.06 -13.59 8.42
C LEU A 82 -8.20 -14.58 8.24
N ASP A 83 -7.97 -15.66 7.48
CA ASP A 83 -9.01 -16.67 7.27
C ASP A 83 -9.28 -17.47 8.55
N THR A 84 -8.23 -17.74 9.35
CA THR A 84 -8.41 -18.33 10.69
C THR A 84 -9.21 -17.40 11.61
N ILE A 85 -8.93 -16.09 11.59
CA ILE A 85 -9.69 -15.10 12.37
C ILE A 85 -11.15 -15.08 11.92
N VAL A 86 -11.43 -15.12 10.62
CA VAL A 86 -12.79 -15.20 10.08
C VAL A 86 -13.52 -16.44 10.62
N ILE A 87 -12.92 -17.62 10.47
CA ILE A 87 -13.50 -18.88 10.94
C ILE A 87 -13.75 -18.81 12.45
N SER A 88 -12.72 -18.48 13.23
CA SER A 88 -12.79 -18.45 14.69
C SER A 88 -13.84 -17.46 15.19
N THR A 89 -13.99 -16.31 14.53
CA THR A 89 -14.95 -15.28 14.95
C THR A 89 -16.40 -15.65 14.63
N ILE A 90 -16.64 -16.34 13.51
CA ILE A 90 -17.99 -16.82 13.15
C ILE A 90 -18.38 -18.04 13.99
N GLU A 91 -17.42 -18.92 14.27
CA GLU A 91 -17.64 -20.13 15.08
C GLU A 91 -17.82 -19.82 16.57
N SER A 92 -17.17 -18.76 17.06
CA SER A 92 -17.30 -18.34 18.46
C SER A 92 -18.69 -17.75 18.73
N ASP A 93 -19.32 -18.16 19.84
CA ASP A 93 -20.61 -17.61 20.32
C ASP A 93 -20.42 -16.23 20.99
N VAL A 94 -19.89 -15.28 20.23
CA VAL A 94 -19.62 -13.91 20.68
C VAL A 94 -20.73 -12.96 20.24
N LYS A 95 -21.06 -11.97 21.08
CA LYS A 95 -22.14 -11.01 20.79
C LYS A 95 -21.89 -10.09 19.59
N MET A 96 -20.63 -9.75 19.32
CA MET A 96 -20.25 -8.79 18.28
C MET A 96 -19.11 -9.35 17.38
N PRO A 97 -19.39 -10.41 16.59
CA PRO A 97 -18.37 -11.07 15.79
C PRO A 97 -17.72 -10.10 14.78
N ASN A 98 -18.51 -9.30 14.07
CA ASN A 98 -17.97 -8.37 13.07
C ASN A 98 -16.99 -7.34 13.66
N LEU A 99 -17.21 -6.89 14.90
CA LEU A 99 -16.31 -5.96 15.59
C LEU A 99 -14.99 -6.64 15.99
N ILE A 100 -15.06 -7.88 16.49
CA ILE A 100 -13.89 -8.67 16.85
C ILE A 100 -13.05 -8.97 15.60
N LEU A 101 -13.70 -9.43 14.52
CA LEU A 101 -13.07 -9.67 13.22
C LEU A 101 -12.33 -8.41 12.73
N SER A 102 -13.01 -7.26 12.76
CA SER A 102 -12.45 -5.97 12.38
C SER A 102 -11.21 -5.58 13.19
N ALA A 103 -11.28 -5.70 14.53
CA ALA A 103 -10.19 -5.35 15.41
C ALA A 103 -8.97 -6.27 15.21
N LEU A 104 -9.19 -7.58 15.11
CA LEU A 104 -8.12 -8.54 14.88
C LEU A 104 -7.49 -8.39 13.49
N ALA A 105 -8.31 -8.13 12.46
CA ALA A 105 -7.82 -7.82 11.12
C ALA A 105 -6.94 -6.56 11.11
N ALA A 106 -7.33 -5.51 11.83
CA ALA A 106 -6.53 -4.29 11.94
C ALA A 106 -5.16 -4.55 12.56
N ILE A 107 -5.14 -5.29 13.68
CA ILE A 107 -3.90 -5.61 14.42
C ILE A 107 -2.97 -6.46 13.57
N ILE A 108 -3.47 -7.56 12.97
CA ILE A 108 -2.61 -8.47 12.23
C ILE A 108 -2.05 -7.83 10.95
N ILE A 109 -2.84 -7.02 10.25
CA ILE A 109 -2.36 -6.28 9.08
C ILE A 109 -1.22 -5.34 9.46
N ALA A 110 -1.38 -4.54 10.52
CA ALA A 110 -0.33 -3.62 10.96
C ALA A 110 0.98 -4.35 11.29
N ILE A 111 0.90 -5.49 11.99
CA ILE A 111 2.05 -6.31 12.35
C ILE A 111 2.73 -6.91 11.11
N LEU A 112 1.95 -7.44 10.16
CA LEU A 112 2.50 -8.05 8.95
C LEU A 112 3.15 -7.01 8.03
N LEU A 113 2.57 -5.83 7.91
CA LEU A 113 3.18 -4.72 7.18
C LEU A 113 4.53 -4.35 7.81
N LEU A 114 4.61 -4.23 9.14
CA LEU A 114 5.88 -3.98 9.84
C LEU A 114 6.93 -5.06 9.59
N ALA A 115 6.52 -6.33 9.58
CA ALA A 115 7.43 -7.46 9.38
C ALA A 115 7.96 -7.56 7.94
N VAL A 116 7.11 -7.31 6.95
CA VAL A 116 7.43 -7.50 5.52
C VAL A 116 8.03 -6.25 4.89
N HIS A 117 7.72 -5.06 5.43
CA HIS A 117 8.18 -3.78 4.88
C HIS A 117 9.68 -3.69 4.63
N PRO A 118 10.58 -4.10 5.55
CA PRO A 118 12.03 -4.04 5.33
C PRO A 118 12.53 -4.92 4.17
N ILE A 119 11.75 -5.91 3.75
CA ILE A 119 12.14 -6.89 2.73
C ILE A 119 11.71 -6.42 1.35
N SER A 120 10.46 -5.98 1.20
CA SER A 120 9.85 -5.74 -0.12
C SER A 120 9.13 -4.39 -0.25
N GLY A 121 8.96 -3.65 0.85
CA GLY A 121 8.00 -2.55 0.97
C GLY A 121 6.68 -2.97 1.63
N GLY A 122 6.40 -4.29 1.72
CA GLY A 122 5.28 -4.83 2.48
C GLY A 122 3.93 -4.60 1.82
N HIS A 123 3.77 -4.95 0.54
CA HIS A 123 2.50 -4.74 -0.14
C HIS A 123 1.47 -5.81 0.24
N ILE A 124 1.86 -7.08 0.21
CA ILE A 124 1.09 -8.29 0.57
C ILE A 124 -0.35 -8.31 0.03
N ASN A 125 -0.57 -7.57 -1.07
CA ASN A 125 -1.86 -7.30 -1.65
C ASN A 125 -1.70 -6.82 -3.11
N PRO A 126 -2.34 -7.49 -4.08
CA PRO A 126 -2.29 -7.10 -5.49
C PRO A 126 -2.75 -5.66 -5.76
N ILE A 127 -3.70 -5.13 -4.99
CA ILE A 127 -4.24 -3.77 -5.24
C ILE A 127 -3.23 -2.70 -4.85
N ILE A 128 -2.45 -2.95 -3.80
CA ILE A 128 -1.38 -2.05 -3.36
C ILE A 128 -0.27 -2.07 -4.41
N SER A 129 0.15 -3.27 -4.84
CA SER A 129 1.19 -3.42 -5.87
C SER A 129 0.80 -2.80 -7.21
N PHE A 130 -0.43 -3.02 -7.64
CA PHE A 130 -0.95 -2.43 -8.87
C PHE A 130 -1.06 -0.91 -8.77
N SER A 131 -1.62 -0.39 -7.68
CA SER A 131 -1.70 1.06 -7.42
C SER A 131 -0.31 1.70 -7.37
N ALA A 132 0.65 1.06 -6.69
CA ALA A 132 2.03 1.50 -6.61
C ALA A 132 2.70 1.57 -7.99
N GLY A 133 2.43 0.58 -8.86
CA GLY A 133 2.87 0.60 -10.26
C GLY A 133 2.22 1.73 -11.06
N LEU A 134 0.92 1.96 -10.91
CA LEU A 134 0.22 3.03 -11.61
C LEU A 134 0.75 4.42 -11.25
N VAL A 135 0.95 4.67 -9.94
CA VAL A 135 1.43 5.94 -9.40
C VAL A 135 2.92 6.18 -9.69
N GLY A 136 3.70 5.12 -9.93
CA GLY A 136 5.14 5.20 -10.13
C GLY A 136 5.96 5.14 -8.83
N ILE A 137 5.46 4.43 -7.82
CA ILE A 137 6.25 4.05 -6.63
C ILE A 137 7.22 2.92 -7.00
N ILE A 138 6.75 1.96 -7.79
CA ILE A 138 7.52 0.84 -8.31
C ILE A 138 7.28 0.72 -9.82
N SER A 139 8.15 0.00 -10.53
CA SER A 139 7.89 -0.29 -11.94
C SER A 139 6.68 -1.22 -12.11
N MET A 140 6.05 -1.19 -13.29
CA MET A 140 4.97 -2.12 -13.64
C MET A 140 5.46 -3.58 -13.66
N SER A 141 6.71 -3.83 -14.02
CA SER A 141 7.30 -5.17 -14.00
C SER A 141 7.42 -5.71 -12.58
N ARG A 142 7.90 -4.89 -11.63
CA ARG A 142 7.95 -5.27 -10.22
C ARG A 142 6.56 -5.49 -9.63
N ALA A 143 5.60 -4.62 -9.96
CA ALA A 143 4.22 -4.79 -9.54
C ALA A 143 3.66 -6.15 -9.99
N PHE A 144 3.92 -6.54 -11.24
CA PHE A 144 3.52 -7.83 -11.77
C PHE A 144 4.16 -9.01 -11.02
N VAL A 145 5.48 -8.97 -10.78
CA VAL A 145 6.18 -10.01 -10.00
C VAL A 145 5.60 -10.13 -8.58
N TYR A 146 5.33 -9.00 -7.93
CA TYR A 146 4.71 -8.98 -6.59
C TYR A 146 3.31 -9.59 -6.61
N ILE A 147 2.48 -9.27 -7.59
CA ILE A 147 1.12 -9.83 -7.72
C ILE A 147 1.17 -11.35 -7.87
N LEU A 148 2.08 -11.89 -8.69
CA LEU A 148 2.25 -13.34 -8.83
C LEU A 148 2.70 -13.99 -7.51
N ALA A 149 3.69 -13.39 -6.84
CA ALA A 149 4.18 -13.86 -5.56
C ALA A 149 3.09 -13.85 -4.48
N GLN A 150 2.27 -12.78 -4.44
CA GLN A 150 1.14 -12.65 -3.52
C GLN A 150 0.07 -13.70 -3.80
N CYS A 151 -0.29 -13.94 -5.06
CA CYS A 151 -1.27 -14.98 -5.40
C CYS A 151 -0.79 -16.38 -4.98
N LEU A 152 0.48 -16.70 -5.26
CA LEU A 152 1.09 -17.95 -4.82
C LEU A 152 1.12 -18.04 -3.29
N GLY A 153 1.49 -16.96 -2.62
CA GLY A 153 1.44 -16.83 -1.16
C GLY A 153 0.04 -17.10 -0.62
N GLY A 154 -1.00 -16.51 -1.22
CA GLY A 154 -2.38 -16.74 -0.81
C GLY A 154 -2.81 -18.20 -0.95
N VAL A 155 -2.40 -18.89 -2.01
CA VAL A 155 -2.62 -20.34 -2.16
C VAL A 155 -1.90 -21.12 -1.05
N LEU A 156 -0.64 -20.79 -0.75
CA LEU A 156 0.12 -21.44 0.32
C LEU A 156 -0.51 -21.22 1.71
N GLY A 157 -0.99 -20.00 1.99
CA GLY A 157 -1.71 -19.68 3.22
C GLY A 157 -3.00 -20.48 3.38
N ALA A 158 -3.79 -20.58 2.30
CA ALA A 158 -5.01 -21.38 2.30
C ALA A 158 -4.73 -22.89 2.43
N LEU A 159 -3.65 -23.41 1.81
CA LEU A 159 -3.19 -24.79 2.00
C LEU A 159 -2.76 -25.06 3.44
N ALA A 160 -2.02 -24.12 4.05
CA ALA A 160 -1.61 -24.23 5.46
C ALA A 160 -2.84 -24.25 6.38
N LEU A 161 -3.85 -23.42 6.10
CA LEU A 161 -5.10 -23.41 6.86
C LEU A 161 -5.84 -24.75 6.72
N LYS A 162 -5.98 -25.25 5.48
CA LYS A 162 -6.59 -26.55 5.21
C LYS A 162 -5.88 -27.71 5.94
N ALA A 163 -4.57 -27.62 6.12
CA ALA A 163 -3.79 -28.64 6.82
C ALA A 163 -4.05 -28.67 8.34
N VAL A 164 -4.53 -27.57 8.93
CA VAL A 164 -4.76 -27.48 10.40
C VAL A 164 -6.22 -27.61 10.80
N VAL A 165 -7.17 -27.26 9.92
CA VAL A 165 -8.61 -27.36 10.22
C VAL A 165 -9.16 -28.74 9.90
N SER A 166 -10.22 -29.15 10.62
CA SER A 166 -10.94 -30.37 10.28
C SER A 166 -11.71 -30.23 8.96
N SER A 167 -12.01 -31.36 8.31
CA SER A 167 -12.82 -31.36 7.09
C SER A 167 -14.22 -30.75 7.29
N SER A 168 -14.77 -30.81 8.51
CA SER A 168 -16.06 -30.17 8.84
C SER A 168 -15.97 -28.64 8.86
N ILE A 169 -14.88 -28.08 9.38
CA ILE A 169 -14.62 -26.64 9.38
C ILE A 169 -14.32 -26.17 7.94
N GLU A 170 -13.49 -26.91 7.20
CA GLU A 170 -13.21 -26.63 5.79
C GLU A 170 -14.50 -26.54 4.96
N GLN A 171 -15.44 -27.47 5.17
CA GLN A 171 -16.70 -27.49 4.42
C GLN A 171 -17.68 -26.40 4.87
N SER A 172 -17.81 -26.15 6.17
CA SER A 172 -18.76 -25.18 6.72
C SER A 172 -18.39 -23.73 6.42
N PHE A 173 -17.09 -23.41 6.45
CA PHE A 173 -16.61 -22.04 6.33
C PHE A 173 -15.84 -21.76 5.04
N SER A 174 -15.69 -22.76 4.16
CA SER A 174 -14.97 -22.63 2.89
C SER A 174 -13.58 -22.01 3.05
N LEU A 175 -12.86 -22.45 4.09
CA LEU A 175 -11.54 -21.93 4.49
C LEU A 175 -11.51 -20.40 4.72
N GLY A 176 -12.62 -19.79 5.14
CA GLY A 176 -12.72 -18.35 5.34
C GLY A 176 -12.61 -17.52 4.05
N GLY A 177 -12.76 -18.16 2.89
CA GLY A 177 -12.60 -17.53 1.58
C GLY A 177 -13.64 -16.45 1.26
N CYS A 178 -13.28 -15.53 0.38
CA CYS A 178 -14.18 -14.49 -0.11
C CYS A 178 -15.33 -15.11 -0.91
N THR A 179 -16.58 -14.81 -0.54
CA THR A 179 -17.77 -15.26 -1.26
C THR A 179 -18.82 -14.17 -1.30
N LEU A 180 -19.59 -14.12 -2.39
CA LEU A 180 -20.73 -13.21 -2.51
C LEU A 180 -21.98 -13.77 -1.83
N THR A 181 -22.13 -15.09 -1.89
CA THR A 181 -23.27 -15.80 -1.35
C THR A 181 -22.84 -17.09 -0.65
N VAL A 182 -23.66 -17.57 0.28
CA VAL A 182 -23.50 -18.86 0.94
C VAL A 182 -24.80 -19.64 0.80
N VAL A 183 -24.66 -20.96 0.78
CA VAL A 183 -25.81 -21.88 0.80
C VAL A 183 -26.09 -22.25 2.25
N ALA A 184 -27.30 -21.92 2.72
CA ALA A 184 -27.75 -22.20 4.07
C ALA A 184 -28.98 -23.14 4.05
N PRO A 185 -29.21 -23.93 5.12
CA PRO A 185 -30.45 -24.70 5.26
C PRO A 185 -31.67 -23.77 5.33
N GLY A 186 -32.69 -24.04 4.53
CA GLY A 186 -33.96 -23.33 4.54
C GLY A 186 -35.17 -24.27 4.74
N PRO A 187 -36.37 -23.72 4.94
CA PRO A 187 -37.59 -24.49 5.23
C PRO A 187 -37.94 -25.53 4.15
N ASP A 188 -37.69 -25.21 2.88
CA ASP A 188 -38.03 -26.03 1.70
C ASP A 188 -36.78 -26.59 0.98
N GLY A 189 -35.63 -26.61 1.65
CA GLY A 189 -34.34 -27.02 1.09
C GLY A 189 -33.25 -25.95 1.19
N PRO A 190 -32.10 -26.15 0.54
CA PRO A 190 -30.99 -25.19 0.57
C PRO A 190 -31.39 -23.86 -0.06
N ILE A 191 -31.17 -22.76 0.66
CA ILE A 191 -31.38 -21.39 0.16
C ILE A 191 -30.04 -20.68 0.02
N THR A 192 -29.91 -19.89 -1.05
CA THR A 192 -28.75 -19.03 -1.25
C THR A 192 -29.02 -17.67 -0.63
N ILE A 193 -28.19 -17.28 0.33
CA ILE A 193 -28.25 -15.98 1.00
C ILE A 193 -26.94 -15.23 0.75
N GLY A 194 -27.00 -13.91 0.64
CA GLY A 194 -25.81 -13.09 0.45
C GLY A 194 -26.10 -11.83 -0.33
N LEU A 195 -25.06 -11.31 -0.98
CA LEU A 195 -25.08 -10.02 -1.66
C LEU A 195 -25.18 -10.20 -3.17
N GLY A 196 -26.01 -9.40 -3.83
CA GLY A 196 -26.10 -9.40 -5.30
C GLY A 196 -24.78 -8.97 -5.94
N THR A 197 -24.43 -9.53 -7.09
CA THR A 197 -23.14 -9.28 -7.77
C THR A 197 -22.87 -7.79 -8.00
N ALA A 198 -23.87 -7.02 -8.41
CA ALA A 198 -23.71 -5.58 -8.63
C ALA A 198 -23.46 -4.79 -7.33
N GLN A 199 -24.15 -5.16 -6.24
CA GLN A 199 -23.94 -4.55 -4.93
C GLN A 199 -22.55 -4.87 -4.39
N ALA A 200 -22.12 -6.13 -4.53
CA ALA A 200 -20.78 -6.55 -4.15
C ALA A 200 -19.69 -5.82 -4.94
N LEU A 201 -19.89 -5.66 -6.26
CA LEU A 201 -18.95 -4.92 -7.10
C LEU A 201 -18.80 -3.47 -6.64
N TRP A 202 -19.91 -2.76 -6.39
CA TRP A 202 -19.85 -1.40 -5.87
C TRP A 202 -19.17 -1.34 -4.50
N LEU A 203 -19.46 -2.29 -3.62
CA LEU A 203 -18.85 -2.34 -2.30
C LEU A 203 -17.33 -2.56 -2.38
N GLU A 204 -16.86 -3.48 -3.22
CA GLU A 204 -15.42 -3.68 -3.48
C GLU A 204 -14.75 -2.44 -4.05
N ILE A 205 -15.40 -1.73 -4.99
CA ILE A 205 -14.88 -0.48 -5.57
C ILE A 205 -14.72 0.58 -4.48
N PHE A 206 -15.77 0.85 -3.70
CA PHE A 206 -15.75 1.92 -2.70
C PHE A 206 -14.81 1.59 -1.54
N CYS A 207 -14.87 0.38 -1.00
CA CYS A 207 -13.99 -0.03 0.10
C CYS A 207 -12.52 0.00 -0.33
N SER A 208 -12.19 -0.52 -1.51
CA SER A 208 -10.81 -0.49 -2.02
C SER A 208 -10.34 0.92 -2.31
N PHE A 209 -11.20 1.80 -2.85
CA PHE A 209 -10.84 3.20 -3.08
C PHE A 209 -10.57 3.92 -1.75
N ILE A 210 -11.45 3.77 -0.75
CA ILE A 210 -11.27 4.37 0.57
C ILE A 210 -10.02 3.82 1.23
N PHE A 211 -9.73 2.52 1.11
CA PHE A 211 -8.51 1.92 1.62
C PHE A 211 -7.26 2.57 1.02
N LEU A 212 -7.20 2.70 -0.31
CA LEU A 212 -6.09 3.36 -1.00
C LEU A 212 -5.98 4.84 -0.63
N PHE A 213 -7.11 5.55 -0.61
CA PHE A 213 -7.19 6.98 -0.33
C PHE A 213 -6.84 7.35 1.11
N ALA A 214 -7.45 6.69 2.09
CA ALA A 214 -7.36 7.07 3.50
C ALA A 214 -6.10 6.51 4.20
N SER A 215 -5.44 5.50 3.62
CA SER A 215 -4.28 4.89 4.26
C SER A 215 -3.06 4.77 3.35
N ILE A 216 -3.18 4.17 2.18
CA ILE A 216 -2.03 3.90 1.31
C ILE A 216 -1.45 5.18 0.70
N TRP A 217 -2.27 6.19 0.42
CA TRP A 217 -1.79 7.51 -0.01
C TRP A 217 -0.75 8.09 0.95
N MET A 218 -0.99 7.97 2.25
CA MET A 218 -0.06 8.44 3.29
C MET A 218 1.24 7.66 3.28
N ALA A 219 1.18 6.35 3.05
CA ALA A 219 2.36 5.50 2.91
C ALA A 219 3.19 5.84 1.67
N TYR A 220 2.56 6.32 0.59
CA TYR A 220 3.24 6.74 -0.64
C TYR A 220 3.89 8.13 -0.53
N ASP A 221 3.35 9.01 0.31
CA ASP A 221 3.96 10.32 0.59
C ASP A 221 5.16 10.17 1.52
N HIS A 222 6.37 10.18 0.94
CA HIS A 222 7.63 9.98 1.67
C HIS A 222 7.84 11.00 2.79
N ARG A 223 7.30 12.22 2.65
CA ARG A 223 7.39 13.25 3.69
C ARG A 223 6.56 12.86 4.90
N GLN A 224 5.30 12.52 4.67
CA GLN A 224 4.39 12.10 5.75
C GLN A 224 4.85 10.79 6.38
N ALA A 225 5.26 9.81 5.58
CA ALA A 225 5.74 8.53 6.08
C ALA A 225 6.99 8.71 6.97
N LYS A 226 7.89 9.64 6.62
CA LYS A 226 9.08 9.95 7.43
C LYS A 226 8.75 10.74 8.69
N GLU A 227 7.82 11.70 8.62
CA GLU A 227 7.39 12.51 9.77
C GLU A 227 6.63 11.67 10.82
N LEU A 228 5.75 10.77 10.36
CA LEU A 228 4.92 9.92 11.23
C LEU A 228 5.65 8.64 11.69
N GLY A 229 6.60 8.16 10.89
CA GLY A 229 7.28 6.89 11.11
C GLY A 229 6.45 5.67 10.67
N HIS A 230 7.16 4.60 10.28
CA HIS A 230 6.54 3.39 9.70
C HIS A 230 5.53 2.71 10.63
N VAL A 231 5.77 2.71 11.95
CA VAL A 231 4.86 2.12 12.94
C VAL A 231 3.48 2.78 12.88
N LEU A 232 3.42 4.10 12.93
CA LEU A 232 2.15 4.81 12.93
C LEU A 232 1.44 4.68 11.58
N VAL A 233 2.17 4.77 10.46
CA VAL A 233 1.60 4.58 9.12
C VAL A 233 0.95 3.20 8.99
N PHE A 234 1.63 2.12 9.37
CA PHE A 234 1.07 0.76 9.22
C PHE A 234 -0.05 0.46 10.22
N VAL A 235 -0.02 1.07 11.41
CA VAL A 235 -1.17 1.03 12.34
C VAL A 235 -2.39 1.71 11.71
N ILE A 236 -2.23 2.87 11.07
CA ILE A 236 -3.32 3.56 10.37
C ILE A 236 -3.85 2.69 9.22
N VAL A 237 -2.98 2.06 8.43
CA VAL A 237 -3.39 1.13 7.36
C VAL A 237 -4.20 -0.03 7.92
N GLY A 238 -3.75 -0.64 9.02
CA GLY A 238 -4.50 -1.69 9.72
C GLY A 238 -5.87 -1.20 10.21
N ILE A 239 -5.93 -0.07 10.91
CA ILE A 239 -7.18 0.50 11.45
C ILE A 239 -8.18 0.79 10.34
N VAL A 240 -7.74 1.46 9.25
CA VAL A 240 -8.62 1.77 8.12
C VAL A 240 -9.16 0.49 7.48
N LEU A 241 -8.31 -0.51 7.26
CA LEU A 241 -8.74 -1.80 6.71
C LEU A 241 -9.75 -2.49 7.64
N GLY A 242 -9.47 -2.57 8.94
CA GLY A 242 -10.38 -3.14 9.93
C GLY A 242 -11.73 -2.43 9.94
N LEU A 243 -11.74 -1.09 9.93
CA LEU A 243 -12.98 -0.30 9.87
C LEU A 243 -13.76 -0.59 8.58
N LEU A 244 -13.09 -0.73 7.44
CA LEU A 244 -13.75 -1.09 6.18
C LEU A 244 -14.34 -2.50 6.21
N VAL A 245 -13.66 -3.47 6.82
CA VAL A 245 -14.22 -4.81 7.08
C VAL A 245 -15.46 -4.73 7.97
N PHE A 246 -15.42 -3.92 9.04
CA PHE A 246 -16.57 -3.71 9.92
C PHE A 246 -17.76 -3.09 9.17
N VAL A 247 -17.52 -1.99 8.46
CA VAL A 247 -18.57 -1.26 7.73
C VAL A 247 -19.17 -2.13 6.63
N SER A 248 -18.34 -2.81 5.83
CA SER A 248 -18.83 -3.65 4.73
C SER A 248 -19.60 -4.89 5.21
N SER A 249 -19.21 -5.48 6.33
CA SER A 249 -19.93 -6.62 6.95
C SER A 249 -21.20 -6.21 7.71
N THR A 250 -21.31 -4.96 8.16
CA THR A 250 -22.49 -4.49 8.94
C THR A 250 -23.50 -3.73 8.10
N VAL A 251 -23.08 -2.82 7.21
CA VAL A 251 -23.97 -1.96 6.40
C VAL A 251 -24.81 -2.77 5.43
N THR A 252 -24.28 -3.87 4.90
CA THR A 252 -25.05 -4.74 3.99
C THR A 252 -26.14 -5.50 4.75
N ALA A 253 -25.96 -5.75 6.05
CA ALA A 253 -26.82 -6.56 6.92
C ALA A 253 -27.22 -7.94 6.33
N GLN A 254 -26.55 -8.37 5.26
CA GLN A 254 -26.85 -9.62 4.57
C GLN A 254 -26.13 -10.76 5.25
N LYS A 255 -26.91 -11.71 5.77
CA LYS A 255 -26.37 -12.97 6.28
C LYS A 255 -25.64 -13.69 5.14
N GLY A 256 -24.42 -14.16 5.41
CA GLY A 256 -23.60 -14.87 4.42
C GLY A 256 -22.57 -14.01 3.70
N TYR A 257 -22.52 -12.71 3.94
CA TYR A 257 -21.45 -11.84 3.44
C TYR A 257 -20.59 -11.34 4.60
N VAL A 258 -19.28 -11.67 4.57
CA VAL A 258 -18.36 -11.44 5.70
C VAL A 258 -17.60 -10.11 5.58
N GLY A 259 -17.87 -9.34 4.52
CA GLY A 259 -17.22 -8.04 4.27
C GLY A 259 -16.46 -8.02 2.94
N ALA A 260 -16.04 -6.83 2.53
CA ALA A 260 -15.25 -6.61 1.33
C ALA A 260 -13.87 -7.29 1.45
N GLY A 261 -13.46 -7.98 0.40
CA GLY A 261 -12.18 -8.67 0.31
C GLY A 261 -11.01 -7.70 0.26
N MET A 262 -11.08 -6.66 -0.60
CA MET A 262 -10.04 -5.63 -0.78
C MET A 262 -8.62 -6.17 -1.05
N ASN A 263 -8.48 -7.48 -1.29
CA ASN A 263 -7.22 -8.16 -1.51
C ASN A 263 -7.47 -9.40 -2.40
N PRO A 264 -7.21 -9.28 -3.73
CA PRO A 264 -7.42 -10.38 -4.66
C PRO A 264 -6.62 -11.64 -4.33
N ALA A 265 -5.41 -11.51 -3.78
CA ALA A 265 -4.58 -12.67 -3.40
C ALA A 265 -5.21 -13.45 -2.23
N ARG A 266 -5.79 -12.73 -1.26
CA ARG A 266 -6.56 -13.31 -0.15
C ARG A 266 -7.85 -13.97 -0.59
N CYS A 267 -8.45 -13.52 -1.69
CA CYS A 267 -9.64 -14.15 -2.23
C CYS A 267 -9.32 -15.37 -3.12
N ILE A 268 -8.31 -15.28 -3.99
CA ILE A 268 -7.97 -16.36 -4.92
C ILE A 268 -7.36 -17.58 -4.22
N GLY A 269 -6.61 -17.40 -3.12
CA GLY A 269 -5.98 -18.48 -2.39
C GLY A 269 -6.97 -19.58 -1.97
N PRO A 270 -7.96 -19.28 -1.11
CA PRO A 270 -9.01 -20.23 -0.75
C PRO A 270 -9.83 -20.70 -1.94
N ALA A 271 -10.12 -19.85 -2.94
CA ALA A 271 -10.87 -20.25 -4.12
C ALA A 271 -10.17 -21.35 -4.94
N VAL A 272 -8.85 -21.26 -5.09
CA VAL A 272 -8.04 -22.29 -5.76
C VAL A 272 -7.97 -23.58 -4.94
N VAL A 273 -7.82 -23.48 -3.62
CA VAL A 273 -7.63 -24.65 -2.75
C VAL A 273 -8.93 -25.41 -2.48
N ARG A 274 -10.02 -24.68 -2.21
CA ARG A 274 -11.31 -25.24 -1.81
C ARG A 274 -12.28 -25.42 -2.99
N GLY A 275 -12.21 -24.54 -3.99
CA GLY A 275 -13.10 -24.56 -5.15
C GLY A 275 -14.57 -24.32 -4.81
N GLY A 276 -15.46 -24.77 -5.69
CA GLY A 276 -16.91 -24.67 -5.51
C GLY A 276 -17.41 -23.23 -5.59
N HIS A 277 -18.34 -22.87 -4.69
CA HIS A 277 -19.04 -21.57 -4.73
C HIS A 277 -18.12 -20.34 -4.53
N LEU A 278 -16.87 -20.53 -4.10
CA LEU A 278 -15.88 -19.44 -4.05
C LEU A 278 -15.52 -18.88 -5.44
N TRP A 279 -15.83 -19.62 -6.50
CA TRP A 279 -15.70 -19.15 -7.88
C TRP A 279 -16.91 -18.33 -8.35
N ASP A 280 -18.05 -18.41 -7.66
CA ASP A 280 -19.28 -17.72 -8.05
C ASP A 280 -19.13 -16.22 -7.84
N GLY A 281 -19.00 -15.49 -8.95
CA GLY A 281 -18.74 -14.05 -8.93
C GLY A 281 -17.33 -13.66 -8.48
N HIS A 282 -16.37 -14.59 -8.47
CA HIS A 282 -15.00 -14.35 -8.02
C HIS A 282 -14.30 -13.17 -8.72
N TRP A 283 -14.65 -12.93 -9.99
CA TRP A 283 -14.12 -11.82 -10.78
C TRP A 283 -14.37 -10.45 -10.12
N VAL A 284 -15.40 -10.32 -9.28
CA VAL A 284 -15.72 -9.10 -8.54
C VAL A 284 -14.57 -8.67 -7.62
N PHE A 285 -13.90 -9.63 -6.97
CA PHE A 285 -12.76 -9.39 -6.09
C PHE A 285 -11.49 -8.93 -6.84
N TRP A 286 -11.50 -8.99 -8.17
CA TRP A 286 -10.43 -8.48 -9.03
C TRP A 286 -10.83 -7.17 -9.72
N ALA A 287 -12.01 -7.17 -10.35
CA ALA A 287 -12.50 -6.02 -11.11
C ALA A 287 -12.80 -4.83 -10.19
N GLY A 288 -13.46 -5.05 -9.05
CA GLY A 288 -13.82 -3.99 -8.12
C GLY A 288 -12.59 -3.24 -7.61
N PRO A 289 -11.62 -3.93 -6.99
CA PRO A 289 -10.41 -3.27 -6.53
C PRO A 289 -9.52 -2.73 -7.66
N GLY A 290 -9.49 -3.40 -8.82
CA GLY A 290 -8.78 -2.90 -10.00
C GLY A 290 -9.32 -1.56 -10.52
N ILE A 291 -10.65 -1.41 -10.57
CA ILE A 291 -11.31 -0.14 -10.90
C ILE A 291 -10.96 0.94 -9.86
N ALA A 292 -10.94 0.56 -8.57
CA ALA A 292 -10.55 1.48 -7.50
C ALA A 292 -9.10 1.97 -7.63
N CYS A 293 -8.16 1.13 -8.04
CA CYS A 293 -6.77 1.54 -8.32
C CYS A 293 -6.71 2.59 -9.44
N VAL A 294 -7.47 2.41 -10.51
CA VAL A 294 -7.54 3.38 -11.62
C VAL A 294 -8.16 4.69 -11.14
N ALA A 295 -9.27 4.65 -10.39
CA ALA A 295 -9.91 5.84 -9.84
C ALA A 295 -8.96 6.60 -8.88
N PHE A 296 -8.26 5.89 -8.01
CA PHE A 296 -7.24 6.45 -7.12
C PHE A 296 -6.09 7.09 -7.91
N TYR A 297 -5.60 6.42 -8.95
CA TYR A 297 -4.57 6.97 -9.82
C TYR A 297 -5.03 8.27 -10.50
N LEU A 298 -6.25 8.31 -11.06
CA LEU A 298 -6.80 9.54 -11.65
C LEU A 298 -6.89 10.66 -10.62
N TYR A 299 -7.30 10.36 -9.39
CA TYR A 299 -7.30 11.32 -8.29
C TYR A 299 -5.88 11.89 -8.02
N THR A 300 -4.83 11.05 -8.05
CA THR A 300 -3.45 11.52 -7.88
C THR A 300 -3.01 12.54 -8.95
N LYS A 301 -3.62 12.50 -10.15
CA LYS A 301 -3.31 13.41 -11.25
C LYS A 301 -4.00 14.77 -11.16
N ILE A 302 -5.10 14.86 -10.41
CA ILE A 302 -5.82 16.11 -10.19
C ILE A 302 -5.06 16.99 -9.19
N ILE A 303 -4.35 16.39 -8.24
CA ILE A 303 -3.64 17.11 -7.19
C ILE A 303 -2.33 17.71 -7.72
N PRO A 304 -2.02 18.99 -7.44
CA PRO A 304 -0.74 19.58 -7.82
C PRO A 304 0.44 18.80 -7.24
N SER A 305 1.44 18.51 -8.07
CA SER A 305 2.65 17.74 -7.70
C SER A 305 3.47 18.34 -6.55
N GLN A 306 3.26 19.61 -6.22
CA GLN A 306 3.86 20.27 -5.06
C GLN A 306 3.33 19.72 -3.72
N HIS A 307 2.11 19.16 -3.72
CA HIS A 307 1.43 18.59 -2.55
C HIS A 307 1.55 17.06 -2.48
N HIS A 308 2.14 16.42 -3.50
CA HIS A 308 2.31 14.97 -3.55
C HIS A 308 3.63 14.58 -4.24
N ARG A 309 4.62 14.15 -3.46
CA ARG A 309 5.89 13.62 -3.96
C ARG A 309 6.02 12.14 -3.61
N ALA A 310 5.32 11.31 -4.39
CA ALA A 310 5.37 9.87 -4.29
C ALA A 310 6.45 9.21 -5.18
N LYS A 311 7.17 9.99 -6.01
CA LYS A 311 8.04 9.43 -7.05
C LYS A 311 9.31 8.81 -6.48
N ALA A 312 9.35 7.49 -6.48
CA ALA A 312 10.57 6.68 -6.36
C ALA A 312 10.99 6.07 -7.72
N TYR A 313 10.06 5.97 -8.69
CA TYR A 313 10.33 5.54 -10.06
C TYR A 313 9.97 6.65 -11.06
N ASP A 314 10.81 6.85 -12.08
CA ASP A 314 10.74 8.03 -12.96
C ASP A 314 9.51 8.04 -13.88
N HIS A 315 8.91 6.87 -14.12
CA HIS A 315 7.83 6.69 -15.08
C HIS A 315 6.55 6.17 -14.42
N ASP A 316 5.53 7.03 -14.37
CA ASP A 316 4.17 6.62 -14.02
C ASP A 316 3.42 6.03 -15.23
N PHE A 317 2.26 5.41 -14.97
CA PHE A 317 1.47 4.74 -16.00
C PHE A 317 1.09 5.66 -17.18
N TYR A 318 0.74 6.92 -16.92
CA TYR A 318 0.37 7.87 -17.98
C TYR A 318 1.55 8.15 -18.91
N ASN A 319 2.75 8.32 -18.38
CA ASN A 319 3.94 8.52 -19.21
C ASN A 319 4.25 7.29 -20.06
N VAL A 320 4.08 6.08 -19.50
CA VAL A 320 4.23 4.82 -20.26
C VAL A 320 3.22 4.72 -21.40
N VAL A 321 1.93 4.96 -21.12
CA VAL A 321 0.85 4.92 -22.12
C VAL A 321 1.03 6.01 -23.18
N LYS A 322 1.44 7.22 -22.79
CA LYS A 322 1.71 8.32 -23.71
C LYS A 322 2.82 7.97 -24.69
N VAL A 323 3.83 7.19 -24.30
CA VAL A 323 4.90 6.75 -25.22
C VAL A 323 4.46 5.56 -26.08
N LEU A 324 3.63 4.65 -25.54
CA LEU A 324 3.07 3.52 -26.28
C LEU A 324 2.13 3.95 -27.42
N PHE A 325 1.25 4.91 -27.13
CA PHE A 325 0.17 5.31 -28.04
C PHE A 325 0.35 6.72 -28.62
N GLY A 326 1.27 7.52 -28.06
CA GLY A 326 1.69 8.79 -28.62
C GLY A 326 2.86 8.59 -29.57
N ALA A 327 2.58 8.79 -30.84
CA ALA A 327 3.52 8.80 -31.94
C ALA A 327 4.83 9.53 -31.61
N ARG A 328 5.92 9.04 -32.21
CA ARG A 328 7.03 9.87 -32.68
C ARG A 328 6.45 11.18 -33.25
N SER A 329 6.50 12.28 -32.50
CA SER A 329 6.40 13.58 -33.14
C SER A 329 7.71 13.79 -33.89
N LEU A 330 7.58 13.93 -35.21
CA LEU A 330 8.61 14.32 -36.17
C LEU A 330 9.48 15.48 -35.68
#